data_AF-A0A7C3NVY4-F1
#
_entry.id   AF-A0A7C3NVY4-F1
#
_cell.length_a   1.000
_cell.length_b   1.000
_cell.length_c   1.000
_cell.angle_alpha   90.00
_cell.angle_beta   90.00
_cell.angle_gamma   90.00
#
_symmetry.space_group_name_H-M   'P 1'
#
loop_
_entity.id
_entity.type
_entity.pdbx_description
1 polymer ?
#
loop_
_entity_poly.entity_id
_entity_poly.type
_entity_poly.pdbx_seq_one_letter_code
_entity_poly.pdbx_strand_id
1 'polypeptide(L)'
;MSMATAEIVAIGSELLLGQIVDTNSAWMAQRLTALGVNLYFKSVVGDNPGRMKEVISRALERADIVITSGGLGPTQDDLTREVVAEVTGRRLMQDPGMLQQVEEHFRRR
;
A
#
# COMPACT_ATOMS: atom_id res chain seq x y z
N MET A 1 15.23 -23.18 -6.74
CA MET A 1 14.91 -21.78 -6.37
C MET A 1 13.48 -21.79 -5.83
N SER A 2 13.27 -21.32 -4.60
CA SER A 2 11.90 -21.03 -4.14
C SER A 2 11.36 -19.87 -4.97
N MET A 3 10.09 -19.96 -5.38
CA MET A 3 9.43 -18.84 -6.04
C MET A 3 9.17 -17.73 -5.01
N ALA A 4 9.40 -16.47 -5.39
CA ALA A 4 9.17 -15.32 -4.52
C ALA A 4 7.69 -15.28 -4.09
N THR A 5 7.46 -14.80 -2.88
CA THR A 5 6.14 -14.65 -2.28
C THR A 5 5.77 -13.19 -2.16
N ALA A 6 4.50 -12.87 -2.33
CA ALA A 6 3.97 -11.53 -2.14
C ALA A 6 2.71 -11.53 -1.28
N GLU A 7 2.47 -10.41 -0.62
CA GLU A 7 1.19 -10.07 0.00
C GLU A 7 0.74 -8.69 -0.50
N ILE A 8 -0.56 -8.59 -0.79
CA ILE A 8 -1.21 -7.32 -1.11
C ILE A 8 -1.97 -6.84 0.12
N VAL A 9 -1.76 -5.59 0.52
CA VAL A 9 -2.48 -4.90 1.59
C VAL A 9 -3.25 -3.72 0.99
N ALA A 10 -4.55 -3.89 0.78
CA ALA A 10 -5.43 -2.81 0.35
C ALA A 10 -5.88 -1.99 1.56
N ILE A 11 -5.75 -0.68 1.48
CA ILE A 11 -5.99 0.29 2.54
C ILE A 11 -7.13 1.19 2.10
N GLY A 12 -8.19 1.24 2.89
CA GLY A 12 -9.35 2.08 2.64
C GLY A 12 -10.59 1.57 3.37
N SER A 13 -11.19 2.44 4.17
CA SER A 13 -12.41 2.14 4.93
C SER A 13 -13.59 1.85 4.00
N GLU A 14 -13.67 2.51 2.85
CA GLU A 14 -14.65 2.31 1.80
C GLU A 14 -14.60 0.91 1.17
N LEU A 15 -13.42 0.27 1.15
CA LEU A 15 -13.26 -1.12 0.72
C LEU A 15 -13.88 -2.08 1.74
N LEU A 16 -13.67 -1.84 3.04
CA LEU A 16 -14.27 -2.64 4.11
C LEU A 16 -15.79 -2.47 4.19
N LEU A 17 -16.28 -1.26 3.93
CA LEU A 17 -17.71 -0.94 3.92
C LEU A 17 -18.42 -1.40 2.64
N GLY A 18 -17.68 -1.96 1.67
CA GLY A 18 -18.24 -2.42 0.39
C GLY A 18 -18.77 -1.30 -0.49
N GLN A 19 -18.36 -0.06 -0.25
CA GLN A 19 -18.74 1.09 -1.08
C GLN A 19 -18.04 1.05 -2.43
N ILE A 20 -16.82 0.51 -2.46
CA ILE A 20 -16.02 0.31 -3.67
C ILE A 20 -15.53 -1.14 -3.68
N VAL A 21 -15.53 -1.76 -4.86
CA VAL A 21 -14.94 -3.09 -5.08
C VAL A 21 -13.42 -2.96 -5.22
N ASP A 22 -12.67 -3.76 -4.47
CA ASP A 22 -11.21 -3.84 -4.56
C ASP A 22 -10.74 -4.50 -5.88
N THR A 23 -10.78 -3.73 -6.97
CA THR A 23 -10.30 -4.14 -8.29
C THR A 23 -8.78 -4.05 -8.41
N ASN A 24 -8.14 -3.17 -7.65
CA ASN A 24 -6.69 -2.97 -7.67
C ASN A 24 -5.96 -4.25 -7.27
N SER A 25 -6.38 -4.88 -6.18
CA SER A 25 -5.71 -6.09 -5.73
C SER A 25 -5.96 -7.28 -6.66
N ALA A 26 -7.14 -7.37 -7.28
CA ALA A 26 -7.40 -8.37 -8.31
C ALA A 26 -6.46 -8.18 -9.52
N TRP A 27 -6.28 -6.93 -9.97
CA TRP A 27 -5.39 -6.57 -11.07
C TRP A 27 -3.91 -6.85 -10.76
N MET A 28 -3.47 -6.60 -9.52
CA MET A 28 -2.11 -6.90 -9.07
C MET A 28 -1.87 -8.41 -8.94
N ALA A 29 -2.82 -9.14 -8.35
CA ALA A 29 -2.73 -10.60 -8.20
C ALA A 29 -2.54 -11.30 -9.55
N GLN A 30 -3.33 -10.93 -10.57
CA GLN A 30 -3.20 -11.49 -11.93
C GLN A 30 -1.78 -11.29 -12.50
N ARG A 31 -1.17 -10.12 -12.29
CA ARG A 31 0.19 -9.82 -12.78
C ARG A 31 1.25 -10.57 -12.00
N LEU A 32 1.13 -10.61 -10.68
CA LEU A 32 2.06 -11.35 -9.83
C LEU A 32 2.05 -12.84 -10.20
N THR A 33 0.88 -13.43 -10.40
CA THR A 33 0.74 -14.82 -10.87
C THR A 33 1.37 -15.01 -12.26
N ALA A 34 1.15 -14.09 -13.20
CA ALA A 34 1.76 -14.15 -14.53
C ALA A 34 3.30 -14.06 -14.48
N LEU A 35 3.86 -13.42 -13.45
CA LEU A 35 5.30 -13.33 -13.19
C LEU A 35 5.84 -14.52 -12.37
N GLY A 36 5.01 -15.49 -11.99
CA GLY A 36 5.41 -16.62 -11.16
C GLY A 36 5.61 -16.28 -9.68
N VAL A 37 5.06 -15.16 -9.20
CA VAL A 37 5.08 -14.78 -7.78
C VAL A 37 3.89 -15.42 -7.07
N ASN A 38 4.15 -16.13 -5.98
CA ASN A 38 3.12 -16.76 -5.17
C ASN A 38 2.42 -15.73 -4.28
N LEU A 39 1.10 -15.66 -4.36
CA LEU A 39 0.28 -14.78 -3.51
C LEU A 39 -0.55 -15.64 -2.55
N TYR A 40 -0.14 -15.72 -1.29
CA TYR A 40 -0.84 -16.52 -0.27
C TYR A 40 -1.89 -15.72 0.51
N PHE A 41 -1.67 -14.41 0.64
CA PHE A 41 -2.55 -13.52 1.37
C PHE A 41 -2.85 -12.27 0.55
N LYS A 42 -4.10 -11.83 0.66
CA LYS A 42 -4.53 -10.47 0.40
C LYS A 42 -5.28 -9.99 1.63
N SER A 43 -4.89 -8.84 2.15
CA SER A 43 -5.48 -8.22 3.32
C SER A 43 -6.15 -6.90 2.93
N VAL A 44 -7.31 -6.60 3.53
CA VAL A 44 -7.96 -5.29 3.43
C VAL A 44 -8.00 -4.70 4.83
N VAL A 45 -7.61 -3.43 4.97
CA VAL A 45 -7.56 -2.73 6.25
C VAL A 45 -8.11 -1.32 6.10
N GLY A 46 -8.84 -0.83 7.10
CA GLY A 46 -9.33 0.55 7.11
C GLY A 46 -8.26 1.53 7.59
N ASP A 47 -8.52 2.82 7.41
CA ASP A 47 -7.61 3.95 7.65
C ASP A 47 -7.44 4.22 9.16
N ASN A 48 -6.84 3.26 9.86
CA ASN A 48 -6.45 3.41 11.25
C ASN A 48 -4.99 3.00 11.39
N PRO A 49 -4.10 3.91 11.85
CA PRO A 49 -2.66 3.66 11.82
C PRO A 49 -2.25 2.42 12.62
N GLY A 50 -2.91 2.14 13.75
CA GLY A 50 -2.64 0.95 14.56
C GLY A 50 -2.95 -0.36 13.83
N ARG A 51 -4.14 -0.45 13.19
CA ARG A 51 -4.53 -1.62 12.39
C ARG A 51 -3.64 -1.78 11.15
N MET A 52 -3.32 -0.68 10.48
CA MET A 52 -2.44 -0.68 9.32
C MET A 52 -1.04 -1.19 9.70
N LYS A 53 -0.49 -0.71 10.82
CA LYS A 53 0.79 -1.17 11.36
C LYS A 53 0.79 -2.67 11.62
N GLU A 54 -0.22 -3.19 12.31
CA GLU A 54 -0.35 -4.62 12.59
C GLU A 54 -0.37 -5.47 11.31
N VAL A 55 -1.20 -5.08 10.33
CA VAL A 55 -1.35 -5.85 9.08
C VAL A 55 -0.08 -5.80 8.24
N ILE A 56 0.54 -4.62 8.10
CA ILE A 56 1.77 -4.46 7.31
C ILE A 56 2.94 -5.17 7.97
N SER A 57 3.09 -5.08 9.30
CA SER A 57 4.13 -5.82 10.03
C SER A 57 3.98 -7.33 9.83
N ARG A 58 2.76 -7.88 9.96
CA ARG A 58 2.52 -9.31 9.70
C ARG A 58 2.80 -9.71 8.27
N ALA A 59 2.47 -8.86 7.30
CA ALA A 59 2.77 -9.11 5.89
C ALA A 59 4.28 -9.20 5.65
N LEU A 60 5.07 -8.30 6.26
CA LEU A 60 6.53 -8.30 6.17
C LEU A 60 7.20 -9.51 6.85
N GLU A 61 6.55 -10.13 7.84
CA GLU A 61 7.05 -11.34 8.49
C GLU A 61 6.92 -12.60 7.61
N ARG A 62 5.96 -12.62 6.68
CA ARG A 62 5.56 -13.85 5.97
C ARG A 62 5.64 -13.79 4.44
N ALA A 63 5.97 -12.63 3.87
CA ALA A 63 6.11 -12.43 2.43
C ALA A 63 7.44 -11.76 2.09
N ASP A 64 8.04 -12.16 0.97
CA ASP A 64 9.25 -11.52 0.44
C ASP A 64 8.96 -10.11 -0.08
N ILE A 65 7.72 -9.88 -0.54
CA ILE A 65 7.26 -8.62 -1.13
C ILE A 65 5.92 -8.22 -0.50
N VAL A 66 5.81 -6.97 -0.05
CA VAL A 66 4.54 -6.39 0.42
C VAL A 66 4.16 -5.23 -0.49
N ILE A 67 2.95 -5.27 -1.05
CA ILE A 67 2.42 -4.23 -1.93
C ILE A 67 1.22 -3.59 -1.24
N THR A 68 1.28 -2.29 -0.97
CA THR A 68 0.15 -1.53 -0.44
C THR A 68 -0.60 -0.80 -1.56
N SER A 69 -1.90 -0.60 -1.40
CA SER A 69 -2.72 0.22 -2.30
C SER A 69 -3.73 1.04 -1.48
N GLY A 70 -3.79 2.36 -1.71
CA GLY A 70 -4.65 3.28 -0.98
C GLY A 70 -3.93 4.10 0.11
N GLY A 71 -4.59 5.13 0.64
CA GLY A 71 -4.09 5.98 1.73
C GLY A 71 -2.87 6.85 1.40
N LEU A 72 -2.72 7.29 0.15
CA LEU A 72 -1.60 8.12 -0.34
C LEU A 72 -2.02 9.54 -0.78
N GLY A 73 -3.30 9.88 -0.64
CA GLY A 73 -3.83 11.20 -0.96
C GLY A 73 -3.38 12.30 0.02
N PRO A 74 -3.93 13.52 -0.16
CA PRO A 74 -3.57 14.68 0.65
C PRO A 74 -4.43 14.84 1.90
N THR A 75 -5.31 13.89 2.24
CA THR A 75 -6.24 14.02 3.37
C THR A 75 -5.62 13.55 4.70
N GLN A 76 -6.28 13.83 5.82
CA GLN A 76 -5.79 13.39 7.14
C GLN A 76 -5.88 11.87 7.33
N ASP A 77 -6.76 11.21 6.58
CA ASP A 77 -6.95 9.77 6.64
C ASP A 77 -5.95 9.01 5.73
N ASP A 78 -5.21 9.73 4.87
CA ASP A 78 -4.17 9.16 4.01
C ASP A 78 -2.85 8.95 4.77
N LEU A 79 -2.75 7.79 5.43
CA LEU A 79 -1.69 7.49 6.42
C LEU A 79 -0.69 6.43 5.98
N THR A 80 -0.75 5.96 4.72
CA THR A 80 0.05 4.82 4.26
C THR A 80 1.55 5.11 4.33
N ARG A 81 1.99 6.34 3.98
CA ARG A 81 3.42 6.72 4.00
C ARG A 81 3.98 6.70 5.41
N GLU A 82 3.23 7.26 6.35
CA GLU A 82 3.57 7.39 7.77
C GLU A 82 3.69 6.01 8.40
N VAL A 83 2.70 5.15 8.18
CA VAL A 83 2.71 3.78 8.72
C VAL A 83 3.82 2.94 8.12
N VAL A 84 4.04 3.01 6.81
CA VAL A 84 5.14 2.26 6.15
C VAL A 84 6.50 2.72 6.70
N ALA A 85 6.70 4.02 6.87
CA ALA A 85 7.93 4.55 7.44
C ALA A 85 8.14 4.05 8.87
N GLU A 86 7.09 4.06 9.70
CA GLU A 86 7.15 3.56 11.07
C GLU A 86 7.49 2.06 11.13
N VAL A 87 6.77 1.23 10.36
CA VAL A 87 6.96 -0.23 10.35
C VAL A 87 8.36 -0.61 9.84
N THR A 88 8.88 0.13 8.87
CA THR A 88 10.22 -0.13 8.30
C THR A 88 11.36 0.53 9.08
N GLY A 89 11.06 1.26 10.16
CA GLY A 89 12.04 2.00 10.95
C GLY A 89 12.75 3.11 10.16
N ARG A 90 12.07 3.68 9.15
CA ARG A 90 12.59 4.71 8.26
C ARG A 90 11.99 6.07 8.63
N ARG A 91 12.76 7.14 8.39
CA ARG A 91 12.28 8.51 8.54
C ARG A 91 11.67 8.98 7.22
N LEU A 92 10.48 9.59 7.28
CA LEU A 92 9.93 10.33 6.15
C LEU A 92 10.70 11.63 5.91
N MET A 93 11.05 11.87 4.66
CA MET A 93 11.69 13.10 4.21
C MET A 93 10.93 13.63 3.00
N GLN A 94 10.87 14.96 2.90
CA GLN A 94 10.35 15.61 1.71
C GLN A 94 11.41 15.52 0.62
N ASP A 95 11.02 15.02 -0.54
CA ASP A 95 11.84 15.04 -1.74
C ASP A 95 11.57 16.34 -2.52
N PRO A 96 12.57 17.23 -2.69
CA PRO A 96 12.38 18.50 -3.39
C PRO A 96 11.96 18.34 -4.85
N GLY A 97 12.44 17.30 -5.53
CA GLY A 97 12.10 17.01 -6.93
C GLY A 97 10.65 16.54 -7.06
N MET A 98 10.20 15.67 -6.17
CA MET A 98 8.79 15.25 -6.10
C MET A 98 7.88 16.43 -5.76
N LEU A 99 8.28 17.30 -4.82
CA LEU A 99 7.52 18.51 -4.50
C LEU A 99 7.36 19.40 -5.73
N GLN A 100 8.45 19.65 -6.47
CA GLN A 100 8.41 20.46 -7.69
C GLN A 100 7.48 19.85 -8.75
N GLN A 101 7.47 18.52 -8.90
CA GLN A 101 6.55 17.84 -9.82
C GLN A 101 5.09 18.04 -9.42
N VAL A 102 4.79 17.95 -8.12
CA VAL A 102 3.43 18.21 -7.60
C VAL A 102 3.04 19.67 -7.88
N GLU A 103 3.89 20.64 -7.56
CA GLU A 103 3.63 22.07 -7.81
C GLU A 103 3.37 22.38 -9.29
N GLU A 104 4.18 21.82 -10.20
CA GLU A 104 4.05 22.02 -11.63
C GLU A 104 2.76 21.40 -12.18
N HIS A 105 2.36 20.23 -11.66
CA HIS A 105 1.08 19.61 -12.03
C HIS A 105 -0.11 20.51 -11.67
N PHE A 106 -0.08 21.16 -10.50
CA PHE A 106 -1.13 22.10 -10.10
C PHE A 106 -1.08 23.42 -10.89
N ARG A 107 0.10 23.88 -11.32
CA ARG A 107 0.24 25.11 -12.14
C ARG A 107 -0.34 24.97 -13.55
N ARG A 108 -0.35 23.75 -14.11
CA ARG A 108 -0.87 23.45 -15.45
C ARG A 108 -2.40 23.27 -15.51
N ARG A 109 -3.08 23.32 -14.37
CA ARG A 109 -4.54 23.21 -14.24
C ARG A 109 -5.18 24.59 -14.19
#